data_AF-A0A661ZE97-F1
#
_entry.id   AF-A0A661ZE97-F1
#
_cell.length_a   1.000
_cell.length_b   1.000
_cell.length_c   1.000
_cell.angle_alpha   90.00
_cell.angle_beta   90.00
_cell.angle_gamma   90.00
#
_symmetry.space_group_name_H-M   'P 1'
#
loop_
_entity.id
_entity.type
_entity.pdbx_description
1 polymer ?
#
loop_
_entity_poly.entity_id
_entity_poly.type
_entity_poly.pdbx_seq_one_letter_code
_entity_poly.pdbx_strand_id
1 'polypeptide(L)'
;LISLFLTQLSETPDLKKVIDILFEAEGSEFYLKDAADYVKLGVSINFYTILEAASYKNETAVGYRIIKHAHSVENNYGIKVNPDKDKMITFSEGDKIIVLAED
;
A
#
# COMPACT_ATOMS: atom_id res chain seq x y z
N LEU A 1 -8.27 -10.98 14.50
CA LEU A 1 -8.31 -9.54 14.16
C LEU A 1 -8.93 -8.68 15.26
N ILE A 2 -10.15 -8.99 15.70
CA ILE A 2 -10.91 -8.17 16.66
C ILE A 2 -10.16 -7.89 17.97
N SER A 3 -9.43 -8.87 18.53
CA SER A 3 -8.67 -8.66 19.76
C SER A 3 -7.51 -7.67 19.61
N LEU A 4 -6.74 -7.74 18.51
CA LEU A 4 -5.64 -6.81 18.22
C LEU A 4 -6.16 -5.39 18.05
N PHE A 5 -7.30 -5.28 17.39
CA PHE A 5 -8.00 -4.03 17.16
C PHE A 5 -8.46 -3.37 18.47
N LEU A 6 -9.08 -4.14 19.36
CA LEU A 6 -9.47 -3.67 20.69
C LEU A 6 -8.26 -3.23 21.52
N THR A 7 -7.13 -3.96 21.42
CA THR A 7 -5.88 -3.56 22.08
C THR A 7 -5.38 -2.21 21.56
N GLN A 8 -5.32 -2.01 20.24
CA GLN A 8 -4.88 -0.75 19.65
C GLN A 8 -5.77 0.44 20.05
N LEU A 9 -7.09 0.23 20.10
CA LEU A 9 -8.04 1.26 20.56
C LEU A 9 -7.89 1.59 22.05
N SER A 10 -7.60 0.58 22.88
CA SER A 10 -7.38 0.78 24.32
C SER A 10 -6.09 1.54 24.61
N GLU A 11 -5.04 1.38 23.79
CA GLU A 11 -3.76 2.07 23.95
C GLU A 11 -3.73 3.46 23.34
N THR A 12 -4.48 3.71 22.26
CA THR A 12 -4.53 5.01 21.58
C THR A 12 -5.97 5.36 21.20
N PRO A 13 -6.73 6.04 22.09
CA PRO A 13 -8.13 6.38 21.85
C PRO A 13 -8.36 7.20 20.57
N ASP A 14 -7.41 8.04 20.18
CA ASP A 14 -7.47 8.84 18.95
C ASP A 14 -7.45 7.98 17.67
N LEU A 15 -6.88 6.77 17.73
CA LEU A 15 -6.85 5.83 16.60
C LEU A 15 -8.27 5.39 16.19
N LYS A 16 -9.24 5.50 17.11
CA LYS A 16 -10.65 5.24 16.82
C LYS A 16 -11.14 6.01 15.60
N LYS A 17 -10.75 7.28 15.45
CA LYS A 17 -11.20 8.12 14.33
C LYS A 17 -10.69 7.60 12.97
N VAL A 18 -9.41 7.23 12.90
CA VAL A 18 -8.80 6.69 11.68
C VAL A 18 -9.45 5.35 11.32
N ILE A 19 -9.68 4.53 12.34
CA ILE A 19 -10.30 3.23 12.20
C ILE A 19 -11.74 3.33 11.72
N ASP A 20 -12.54 4.23 12.31
CA ASP A 20 -13.93 4.44 11.91
C ASP A 20 -13.99 4.81 10.41
N ILE A 21 -13.11 5.73 9.94
CA ILE A 21 -13.00 6.12 8.53
C ILE A 21 -12.64 4.92 7.63
N LEU A 22 -11.72 4.05 8.06
CA LEU A 22 -11.34 2.87 7.27
C LEU A 22 -12.46 1.79 7.18
N PHE A 23 -13.47 1.85 8.06
CA PHE A 23 -14.63 0.95 8.05
C PHE A 23 -15.89 1.61 7.46
N GLU A 24 -15.86 2.92 7.21
CA GLU A 24 -16.92 3.61 6.49
C GLU A 24 -16.90 3.19 5.01
N ALA A 25 -18.10 3.06 4.43
CA ALA A 25 -18.26 2.70 3.02
C ALA A 25 -18.11 3.91 2.08
N GLU A 26 -17.84 5.10 2.62
CA GLU A 26 -17.61 6.34 1.89
C GLU A 26 -16.27 6.93 2.37
N GLY A 27 -15.41 7.37 1.44
CA GLY A 27 -14.15 8.06 1.75
C GLY A 27 -12.91 7.44 1.11
N SER A 28 -11.78 7.52 1.82
CA SER A 28 -10.49 7.01 1.36
C SER A 28 -10.36 5.50 1.56
N GLU A 29 -10.35 4.73 0.47
CA GLU A 29 -10.21 3.27 0.50
C GLU A 29 -8.85 2.79 -0.03
N PHE A 30 -8.47 1.57 0.35
CA PHE A 30 -7.26 0.93 -0.16
C PHE A 30 -7.55 0.21 -1.49
N TYR A 31 -6.86 0.64 -2.54
CA TYR A 31 -6.92 0.02 -3.86
C TYR A 31 -5.60 -0.66 -4.23
N LEU A 32 -5.73 -1.71 -5.04
CA LEU A 32 -4.63 -2.44 -5.67
C LEU A 32 -4.63 -2.11 -7.17
N LYS A 33 -3.81 -1.12 -7.56
CA LYS A 33 -3.69 -0.68 -8.96
C LYS A 33 -2.42 -1.25 -9.60
N ASP A 34 -2.38 -1.33 -10.92
CA ASP A 34 -1.24 -1.95 -11.61
C ASP A 34 0.00 -1.07 -11.53
N ALA A 35 1.18 -1.65 -11.28
CA ALA A 35 2.42 -0.87 -11.17
C ALA A 35 2.77 -0.10 -12.45
N ALA A 36 2.33 -0.62 -13.60
CA ALA A 36 2.46 0.04 -14.89
C ALA A 36 1.73 1.40 -14.96
N ASP A 37 0.71 1.63 -14.13
CA ASP A 37 -0.05 2.88 -14.10
C ASP A 37 0.74 4.04 -13.46
N TYR A 38 1.80 3.73 -12.69
CA TYR A 38 2.57 4.73 -11.93
C TYR A 38 4.00 4.84 -12.43
N VAL A 39 4.60 3.72 -12.81
CA VAL A 39 6.04 3.65 -13.08
C VAL A 39 6.34 2.76 -14.26
N LYS A 40 7.50 3.00 -14.90
CA LYS A 40 7.96 2.16 -15.99
C LYS A 40 8.47 0.82 -15.46
N LEU A 41 7.90 -0.27 -15.96
CA LEU A 41 8.32 -1.64 -15.61
C LEU A 41 9.75 -1.94 -16.07
N GLY A 42 10.43 -2.83 -15.35
CA GLY A 42 11.80 -3.25 -15.63
C GLY A 42 12.89 -2.25 -15.27
N VAL A 43 12.53 -1.06 -14.77
CA VAL A 43 13.46 -0.05 -14.28
C VAL A 43 13.58 -0.15 -12.76
N SER A 44 14.81 -0.10 -12.26
CA SER A 44 15.05 -0.04 -10.82
C SER A 44 14.79 1.38 -10.33
N ILE A 45 13.85 1.52 -9.41
CA ILE A 45 13.42 2.79 -8.81
C ILE A 45 13.31 2.65 -7.30
N ASN A 46 13.19 3.77 -6.60
CA ASN A 46 12.91 3.77 -5.17
C ASN A 46 11.43 4.07 -4.90
N PHE A 47 10.98 3.97 -3.65
CA PHE A 47 9.56 4.20 -3.32
C PHE A 47 9.16 5.67 -3.43
N TYR A 48 10.11 6.62 -3.38
CA TYR A 48 9.84 8.05 -3.60
C TYR A 48 9.28 8.32 -4.98
N THR A 49 9.79 7.66 -6.02
CA THR A 49 9.26 7.81 -7.39
C THR A 49 7.79 7.37 -7.48
N ILE A 50 7.42 6.31 -6.75
CA ILE A 50 6.04 5.80 -6.72
C ILE A 50 5.14 6.79 -5.97
N LEU A 51 5.60 7.32 -4.84
CA LEU A 51 4.89 8.35 -4.07
C LEU A 51 4.61 9.59 -4.92
N GLU A 52 5.61 10.06 -5.66
CA GLU A 52 5.46 11.20 -6.57
C GLU A 52 4.43 10.91 -7.67
N ALA A 53 4.53 9.73 -8.31
CA ALA A 53 3.57 9.31 -9.34
C ALA A 53 2.13 9.20 -8.82
N ALA A 54 1.94 8.65 -7.61
CA ALA A 54 0.64 8.56 -6.97
C ALA A 54 0.09 9.93 -6.60
N SER A 55 0.94 10.84 -6.14
CA SER A 55 0.54 12.22 -5.80
C SER A 55 -0.03 12.97 -7.00
N TYR A 56 0.48 12.76 -8.22
CA TYR A 56 -0.10 13.36 -9.43
C TYR A 56 -1.53 12.91 -9.73
N LYS A 57 -1.96 11.80 -9.14
CA LYS A 57 -3.31 11.25 -9.25
C LYS A 57 -4.19 11.58 -8.03
N ASN A 58 -3.72 12.40 -7.09
CA ASN A 58 -4.33 12.62 -5.77
C ASN A 58 -4.45 11.33 -4.95
N GLU A 59 -3.51 10.41 -5.12
CA GLU A 59 -3.47 9.13 -4.41
C GLU A 59 -2.25 9.06 -3.49
N THR A 60 -2.35 8.29 -2.42
CA THR A 60 -1.23 8.05 -1.50
C THR A 60 -0.76 6.60 -1.60
N ALA A 61 0.42 6.37 -2.19
CA ALA A 61 1.02 5.04 -2.19
C ALA A 61 1.50 4.64 -0.78
N VAL A 62 1.01 3.51 -0.28
CA VAL A 62 1.35 2.98 1.06
C VAL A 62 2.16 1.69 1.00
N GLY A 63 2.24 1.05 -0.16
CA GLY A 63 2.97 -0.19 -0.34
C GLY A 63 2.87 -0.73 -1.74
N TYR A 64 3.30 -1.98 -1.91
CA TYR A 64 3.23 -2.69 -3.18
C TYR A 64 3.10 -4.19 -2.97
N ARG A 65 2.76 -4.89 -4.06
CA ARG A 65 2.69 -6.34 -4.13
C ARG A 65 3.50 -6.84 -5.33
N ILE A 66 4.47 -7.71 -5.06
CA ILE A 66 5.25 -8.40 -6.08
C ILE A 66 4.61 -9.75 -6.41
N ILE A 67 4.08 -9.89 -7.62
CA ILE A 67 3.28 -11.06 -8.01
C ILE A 67 4.10 -12.35 -8.06
N LYS A 68 5.41 -12.24 -8.36
CA LYS A 68 6.35 -13.36 -8.33
C LYS A 68 6.38 -14.06 -6.96
N HIS A 69 6.09 -13.32 -5.89
CA HIS A 69 6.08 -13.84 -4.52
C HIS A 69 4.67 -14.14 -4.01
N ALA A 70 3.65 -14.15 -4.88
CA ALA A 70 2.25 -14.30 -4.49
C ALA A 70 1.93 -15.61 -3.75
N HIS A 71 2.74 -16.65 -3.91
CA HIS A 71 2.59 -17.95 -3.23
C HIS A 71 3.62 -18.21 -2.13
N SER A 72 4.49 -17.23 -1.84
CA SER A 72 5.55 -17.37 -0.85
C SER A 72 5.08 -16.76 0.48
N VAL A 73 4.88 -17.63 1.47
CA VAL A 73 4.54 -17.21 2.83
C VAL A 73 5.71 -16.44 3.47
N GLU A 74 6.96 -16.87 3.23
CA GLU A 74 8.13 -16.17 3.77
C GLU A 74 8.29 -14.74 3.23
N ASN A 75 7.76 -14.46 2.04
CA ASN A 75 7.74 -13.11 1.46
C ASN A 75 6.40 -12.40 1.67
N ASN A 76 5.59 -12.84 2.63
CA ASN A 76 4.28 -12.25 2.95
C ASN A 76 3.37 -12.13 1.71
N TYR A 77 3.35 -13.17 0.86
CA TYR A 77 2.61 -13.21 -0.40
C TYR A 77 2.98 -12.07 -1.38
N GLY A 78 4.21 -11.56 -1.25
CA GLY A 78 4.75 -10.45 -2.02
C GLY A 78 4.28 -9.07 -1.57
N ILE A 79 3.43 -8.99 -0.54
CA ILE A 79 2.85 -7.74 -0.03
C ILE A 79 3.85 -7.08 0.91
N LYS A 80 4.19 -5.83 0.61
CA LYS A 80 4.99 -4.98 1.49
C LYS A 80 4.31 -3.63 1.69
N VAL A 81 3.89 -3.38 2.93
CA VAL A 81 3.32 -2.11 3.39
C VAL A 81 4.42 -1.31 4.10
N ASN A 82 4.41 0.01 3.94
CA ASN A 82 5.43 0.93 4.43
C ASN A 82 6.86 0.46 4.12
N PRO A 83 7.20 0.28 2.82
CA PRO A 83 8.55 -0.12 2.44
C PRO A 83 9.56 0.96 2.78
N ASP A 84 10.80 0.54 3.03
CA ASP A 84 11.94 1.44 3.09
C ASP A 84 12.04 2.24 1.79
N LYS A 85 11.99 3.57 1.90
CA LYS A 85 11.84 4.46 0.75
C LYS A 85 13.10 4.55 -0.10
N ASP A 86 14.26 4.29 0.49
CA ASP A 86 15.56 4.32 -0.19
C ASP A 86 15.87 3.00 -0.91
N LYS A 87 15.14 1.93 -0.58
CA LYS A 87 15.39 0.62 -1.16
C LYS A 87 14.95 0.59 -2.63
N MET A 88 15.89 0.20 -3.48
CA MET A 88 15.63 0.00 -4.91
C MET A 88 14.77 -1.24 -5.14
N ILE A 89 13.77 -1.09 -6.00
CA ILE A 89 12.76 -2.09 -6.36
C ILE A 89 12.57 -2.03 -7.88
N THR A 90 12.40 -3.19 -8.50
CA THR A 90 12.11 -3.30 -9.94
C THR A 90 10.77 -4.00 -10.09
N PHE A 91 9.80 -3.29 -10.66
CA PHE A 91 8.47 -3.83 -10.93
C PHE A 91 8.41 -4.57 -12.26
N SER A 92 7.65 -5.65 -12.27
CA SER A 92 7.35 -6.48 -13.44
C SER A 92 5.86 -6.44 -13.74
N GLU A 93 5.48 -6.99 -14.90
CA GLU A 93 4.07 -7.09 -15.29
C GLU A 93 3.26 -7.89 -14.26
N GLY A 94 2.10 -7.38 -13.88
CA GLY A 94 1.23 -7.97 -12.85
C GLY A 94 1.57 -7.58 -11.40
N ASP A 95 2.69 -6.88 -11.16
CA ASP A 95 2.92 -6.26 -9.85
C ASP A 95 1.94 -5.10 -9.63
N LYS A 96 1.56 -4.89 -8.36
CA LYS A 96 0.54 -3.92 -7.97
C LYS A 96 1.07 -2.92 -6.95
N ILE A 97 0.57 -1.68 -7.00
CA ILE A 97 0.80 -0.66 -5.98
C ILE A 97 -0.43 -0.59 -5.09
N ILE A 98 -0.19 -0.51 -3.79
CA ILE A 98 -1.23 -0.33 -2.78
C ILE A 98 -1.34 1.18 -2.56
N VAL A 99 -2.47 1.75 -2.94
CA VAL A 99 -2.74 3.17 -2.81
C VAL A 99 -3.96 3.40 -1.94
N LEU A 100 -3.94 4.48 -1.17
CA LEU A 100 -5.12 5.08 -0.56
C LEU A 100 -5.63 6.14 -1.54
N ALA A 101 -6.89 6.03 -1.96
CA ALA A 101 -7.52 6.96 -2.89
C ALA A 101 -8.96 7.22 -2.45
N GLU A 102 -9.48 8.40 -2.80
CA GLU A 102 -10.91 8.72 -2.73
C GLU A 102 -11.52 8.40 -4.11
N ASP A 103 -12.73 7.84 -4.13
CA ASP A 103 -13.47 7.44 -5.33
C ASP A 103 -13.72 8.63 -6.31
#